data_AF-A0A6N9T522-F1
#
_entry.id   AF-A0A6N9T522-F1
#
_cell.length_a   1.000
_cell.length_b   1.000
_cell.length_c   1.000
_cell.angle_alpha   90.00
_cell.angle_beta   90.00
_cell.angle_gamma   90.00
#
_symmetry.space_group_name_H-M   'P 1'
#
loop_
_entity.id
_entity.type
_entity.pdbx_description
1 polymer ?
#
loop_
_entity_poly.entity_id
_entity_poly.type
_entity_poly.pdbx_seq_one_letter_code
_entity_poly.pdbx_strand_id
1 'polypeptide(L)' 'MRGADQISTPLGERLFAQRRTCRSVSSCEEAVRLWCGGYSRADGDNDGIPCENLCTSKREVDEIRARIGC' A
#
# COMPACT_ATOMS: atom_id res chain seq x y z
N MET A 1 -50.09 8.59 21.63
CA MET A 1 -49.32 8.94 20.41
C MET A 1 -47.87 9.24 20.81
N ARG A 2 -46.99 8.25 20.82
CA ARG A 2 -45.53 8.44 20.95
C ARG A 2 -44.87 7.39 20.07
N GLY A 3 -44.63 7.76 18.81
CA GLY A 3 -43.95 6.91 17.84
C GLY A 3 -42.44 6.93 18.10
N ALA A 4 -41.91 5.74 18.37
CA ALA A 4 -40.50 5.44 18.20
C ALA A 4 -40.33 4.95 16.76
N ASP A 5 -39.60 5.69 15.94
CA ASP A 5 -39.07 5.18 14.67
C ASP A 5 -37.72 5.86 14.40
N GLN A 6 -36.74 5.44 15.19
CA GLN A 6 -35.33 5.71 14.95
C GLN A 6 -34.87 4.81 13.80
N ILE A 7 -35.16 5.21 12.57
CA ILE A 7 -34.61 4.57 11.38
C ILE A 7 -33.14 4.97 11.21
N SER A 8 -32.29 3.97 11.50
CA SER A 8 -31.29 3.46 10.56
C SER A 8 -30.23 4.46 10.07
N THR A 9 -29.03 4.41 10.67
CA THR A 9 -27.74 4.08 10.01
C THR A 9 -26.61 4.30 11.02
N PRO A 10 -25.94 3.26 11.53
CA PRO A 10 -24.59 3.44 12.05
C PRO A 10 -23.63 3.43 10.85
N LEU A 11 -22.86 4.51 10.73
CA LEU A 11 -21.51 4.54 10.15
C LEU A 11 -21.44 3.87 8.77
N GLY A 12 -21.60 4.57 7.64
CA GLY A 12 -20.68 5.63 7.26
C GLY A 12 -19.23 5.17 7.09
N GLU A 13 -18.92 3.90 7.39
CA GLU A 13 -17.60 3.31 7.30
C GLU A 13 -17.36 2.90 5.84
N ARG A 14 -17.25 3.89 4.95
CA ARG A 14 -16.44 3.74 3.75
C ARG A 14 -14.99 3.62 4.22
N LEU A 15 -14.63 2.45 4.72
CA LEU A 15 -13.25 1.96 4.66
C LEU A 15 -12.93 1.86 3.18
N PHE A 16 -12.54 3.00 2.59
CA PHE A 16 -11.65 2.99 1.46
C PHE A 16 -10.44 2.21 1.95
N ALA A 17 -10.43 0.91 1.69
CA ALA A 17 -9.19 0.19 1.51
C ALA A 17 -8.49 0.95 0.38
N GLN A 18 -7.78 2.01 0.74
CA GLN A 18 -6.85 2.69 -0.13
C GLN A 18 -5.91 1.57 -0.51
N ARG A 19 -6.12 0.98 -1.70
CA ARG A 19 -5.20 -0.01 -2.23
C ARG A 19 -3.88 0.70 -2.22
N ARG A 20 -3.02 0.28 -1.30
CA ARG A 20 -1.67 0.82 -1.19
C ARG A 20 -1.02 0.39 -2.50
N THR A 21 -0.94 1.31 -3.43
CA THR A 21 -0.39 1.13 -4.76
C THR A 21 0.88 1.97 -4.86
N CYS A 22 1.67 1.77 -5.89
CA CYS A 22 2.85 2.60 -6.17
C CYS A 22 2.54 4.11 -6.22
N ARG A 23 1.29 4.51 -6.51
CA ARG A 23 0.85 5.92 -6.50
C ARG A 23 0.59 6.48 -5.09
N SER A 24 0.49 5.61 -4.09
CA SER A 24 0.24 6.00 -2.69
C SER A 24 1.50 6.22 -1.87
N VAL A 25 2.66 5.93 -2.46
CA VAL A 25 3.99 6.08 -1.87
C VAL A 25 4.78 7.08 -2.71
N SER A 26 5.71 7.81 -2.09
CA SER A 26 6.47 8.87 -2.76
C SER A 26 7.97 8.63 -2.81
N SER A 27 8.44 7.51 -2.25
CA SER A 27 9.87 7.15 -2.20
C SER A 27 10.08 5.66 -2.45
N CYS A 28 11.28 5.31 -2.95
CA CYS A 28 11.65 3.90 -3.13
C CYS A 28 11.58 3.12 -1.82
N GLU A 29 11.98 3.74 -0.69
CA GLU A 29 11.89 3.11 0.63
C GLU A 29 10.44 2.75 1.03
N GLU A 30 9.49 3.66 0.82
CA GLU A 30 8.08 3.35 1.05
C GLU A 30 7.53 2.30 0.07
N ALA A 31 8.00 2.30 -1.17
CA ALA A 31 7.65 1.27 -2.16
C ALA A 31 8.14 -0.12 -1.74
N VAL A 32 9.37 -0.23 -1.21
CA VAL A 32 9.90 -1.48 -0.67
C VAL A 32 9.11 -1.92 0.56
N ARG A 33 8.81 -1.01 1.49
CA ARG A 33 7.94 -1.34 2.65
C ARG A 33 6.56 -1.82 2.22
N LEU A 34 5.99 -1.20 1.19
CA LEU A 34 4.71 -1.60 0.63
C LEU A 34 4.79 -3.01 0.04
N TRP A 35 5.85 -3.31 -0.71
CA TRP A 35 6.09 -4.63 -1.27
C TRP A 35 6.25 -5.68 -0.18
N CYS A 36 7.10 -5.41 0.82
CA CYS A 36 7.29 -6.27 1.99
C CYS A 36 6.04 -6.41 2.86
N GLY A 37 5.12 -5.44 2.81
CA GLY A 37 3.80 -5.51 3.43
C GLY A 37 2.82 -6.46 2.73
N GLY A 38 3.24 -7.17 1.68
CA GLY A 38 2.43 -8.16 0.96
C GLY A 38 1.79 -7.64 -0.33
N TYR A 39 2.13 -6.42 -0.77
CA TYR A 39 1.68 -5.93 -2.08
C TYR A 39 2.58 -6.46 -3.20
N SER A 40 2.43 -7.75 -3.55
CA SER A 40 3.26 -8.41 -4.58
C SER A 40 3.18 -7.71 -5.94
N ARG A 41 2.08 -7.02 -6.23
CA ARG A 41 1.90 -6.21 -7.45
C ARG A 41 2.78 -4.95 -7.50
N ALA A 42 3.58 -4.67 -6.47
CA ALA A 42 4.61 -3.64 -6.54
C ALA A 42 5.64 -3.97 -7.64
N ASP A 43 5.98 -5.25 -7.75
CA ASP A 43 6.90 -5.83 -8.73
C ASP A 43 6.08 -6.72 -9.69
N GLY A 44 5.46 -6.08 -10.68
CA GLY A 44 4.49 -6.73 -11.57
C GLY A 44 5.12 -7.64 -12.62
N ASP A 45 6.35 -7.33 -13.00
CA ASP A 45 7.20 -8.02 -13.97
C ASP A 45 8.21 -8.96 -13.32
N ASN A 46 8.26 -9.02 -11.99
CA ASN A 46 9.12 -9.91 -11.19
C ASN A 46 10.61 -9.74 -11.49
N ASP A 47 11.03 -8.52 -11.80
CA ASP A 47 12.43 -8.18 -12.03
C ASP A 47 13.17 -7.89 -10.70
N GLY A 48 12.41 -7.75 -9.60
CA GLY A 48 12.88 -7.41 -8.28
C GLY A 48 12.90 -5.92 -7.97
N ILE A 49 12.24 -5.09 -8.78
CA ILE A 49 12.15 -3.62 -8.62
C ILE A 49 10.69 -3.22 -8.35
N PRO A 50 10.30 -3.02 -7.08
CA PRO A 50 8.97 -2.56 -6.77
C PRO A 50 8.79 -1.10 -7.20
N CYS A 51 7.69 -0.83 -7.88
CA CYS A 51 7.30 0.53 -8.25
C CYS A 51 8.45 1.29 -8.95
N GLU A 52 8.87 0.82 -10.13
CA GLU A 52 9.93 1.39 -10.98
C GLU A 52 9.90 2.93 -11.15
N ASN A 53 8.73 3.56 -10.98
CA ASN A 53 8.60 5.02 -10.97
C ASN A 53 9.34 5.71 -9.80
N LEU A 54 9.66 4.96 -8.75
CA LEU A 54 10.30 5.43 -7.53
C LEU A 54 11.66 4.76 -7.30
N CYS A 55 11.75 3.45 -7.55
CA CYS A 55 12.98 2.69 -7.44
C CYS A 55 13.67 2.60 -8.79
N THR A 56 14.92 3.07 -8.87
CA THR A 56 15.61 3.21 -10.17
C THR A 56 16.43 1.97 -10.52
N SER A 57 16.75 1.13 -9.53
CA SER A 57 17.56 -0.07 -9.72
C SER A 57 17.30 -1.13 -8.67
N LYS A 58 17.52 -2.39 -9.04
CA LYS A 58 17.46 -3.53 -8.12
C LYS A 58 18.47 -3.40 -6.97
N ARG A 59 19.66 -2.85 -7.23
CA ARG A 59 20.67 -2.65 -6.18
C ARG A 59 20.16 -1.72 -5.07
N GLU A 60 19.53 -0.62 -5.45
CA GLU A 60 18.90 0.32 -4.49
C GLU A 60 17.83 -0.40 -3.66
N VAL A 61 17.01 -1.22 -4.31
CA VAL A 61 15.97 -2.01 -3.64
C VAL A 61 16.57 -3.02 -2.67
N ASP A 62 17.59 -3.77 -3.08
CA ASP A 62 18.28 -4.77 -2.24
C ASP A 62 18.95 -4.12 -1.03
N GLU A 63 19.58 -2.95 -1.19
CA GLU A 63 20.15 -2.16 -0.09
C GLU A 63 19.07 -1.71 0.91
N ILE A 64 17.95 -1.22 0.39
CA ILE A 64 16.80 -0.80 1.20
C ILE A 64 16.18 -2.00 1.93
N ARG A 65 16.02 -3.13 1.25
CA ARG A 65 15.54 -4.41 1.83
C ARG A 65 16.43 -4.88 2.97
N ALA A 66 17.74 -4.92 2.74
CA ALA A 66 18.72 -5.25 3.78
C ALA A 66 18.65 -4.28 4.98
N ARG A 67 18.40 -2.99 4.74
CA ARG A 67 18.22 -1.98 5.79
C ARG A 67 16.92 -2.14 6.59
N ILE A 68 15.82 -2.52 5.94
CA ILE A 68 14.50 -2.65 6.59
C ILE A 68 14.32 -4.04 7.22
N GLY A 69 15.03 -5.07 6.74
CA GLY A 69 14.94 -6.43 7.25
C GLY A 69 13.78 -7.24 6.66
N CYS A 70 13.51 -7.05 5.37
CA CYS A 70 12.65 -7.89 4.53
C CYS A 70 13.37 -8.21 3.21
#